data_AF-A0A849DUK8-F1
#
_entry.id   AF-A0A849DUK8-F1
#
_cell.length_a   1.000
_cell.length_b   1.000
_cell.length_c   1.000
_cell.angle_alpha   90.00
_cell.angle_beta   90.00
_cell.angle_gamma   90.00
#
_symmetry.space_group_name_H-M   'P 1'
#
loop_
_entity.id
_entity.type
_entity.pdbx_description
1 polymer ?
#
loop_
_entity_poly.entity_id
_entity_poly.type
_entity_poly.pdbx_seq_one_letter_code
_entity_poly.pdbx_strand_id
1 'polypeptide(L)'
;MNAIDALFEPYAELETAVRGLMIQLCGDTCGICTVCCCRADICEEAIESAFLRRLLAQQGLTADHMDDRIGWLDLKGCSLEYGRPPVCYAYFCDELLARFPDDDARQAARTLGRLMHHVGQDALDGWHLVEIKQEDDLARVNPDPILHRLKEARSAFDAIERFIASGHLDRSDRHCLARITTDEP
;
A
#
# COMPACT_ATOMS: atom_id res chain seq x y z
N MET A 1 -24.89 -8.36 0.34
CA MET A 1 -23.43 -8.41 0.53
C MET A 1 -22.83 -8.42 -0.86
N ASN A 2 -22.13 -7.36 -1.22
CA ASN A 2 -21.53 -7.23 -2.55
C ASN A 2 -20.28 -8.14 -2.59
N ALA A 3 -19.96 -8.74 -3.74
CA ALA A 3 -18.82 -9.66 -3.86
C ALA A 3 -17.49 -8.99 -3.50
N ILE A 4 -17.41 -7.67 -3.69
CA ILE A 4 -16.27 -6.83 -3.31
C ILE A 4 -16.02 -6.77 -1.80
N ASP A 5 -17.06 -6.99 -0.98
CA ASP A 5 -16.94 -6.89 0.49
C ASP A 5 -15.96 -7.94 1.04
N ALA A 6 -15.76 -9.05 0.32
CA ALA A 6 -14.79 -10.09 0.66
C ALA A 6 -13.32 -9.61 0.57
N LEU A 7 -13.06 -8.47 -0.07
CA LEU A 7 -11.71 -7.90 -0.19
C LEU A 7 -11.32 -7.03 1.00
N PHE A 8 -12.27 -6.45 1.73
CA PHE A 8 -11.95 -5.38 2.68
C PHE A 8 -11.05 -5.84 3.82
N GLU A 9 -11.42 -6.92 4.50
CA GLU A 9 -10.62 -7.47 5.60
C GLU A 9 -9.21 -7.87 5.15
N PRO A 10 -9.02 -8.75 4.13
CA PRO A 10 -7.67 -9.17 3.74
C PRO A 10 -6.83 -8.01 3.16
N TYR A 11 -7.46 -7.02 2.52
CA TYR A 11 -6.77 -5.82 2.05
C TYR A 11 -6.29 -4.96 3.21
N ALA A 12 -7.17 -4.66 4.17
CA ALA A 12 -6.85 -3.86 5.35
C ALA A 12 -5.77 -4.53 6.22
N GLU A 13 -5.83 -5.85 6.40
CA GLU A 13 -4.80 -6.62 7.11
C GLU A 13 -3.44 -6.54 6.42
N LEU A 14 -3.41 -6.67 5.09
CA LEU A 14 -2.16 -6.58 4.34
C LEU A 14 -1.59 -5.16 4.40
N GLU A 15 -2.41 -4.15 4.15
CA GLU A 15 -2.00 -2.76 4.18
C GLU A 15 -1.47 -2.35 5.56
N THR A 16 -2.14 -2.77 6.63
CA THR A 16 -1.71 -2.53 8.01
C THR A 16 -0.34 -3.15 8.28
N ALA A 17 -0.11 -4.38 7.80
CA ALA A 17 1.17 -5.06 7.93
C ALA A 17 2.28 -4.35 7.14
N VAL A 18 2.00 -3.96 5.89
CA VAL A 18 2.93 -3.17 5.05
C VAL A 18 3.29 -1.85 5.72
N ARG A 19 2.30 -1.12 6.24
CA ARG A 19 2.50 0.12 7.00
C ARG A 19 3.38 -0.12 8.22
N GLY A 20 3.12 -1.16 9.00
CA GLY A 20 3.91 -1.50 10.18
C GLY A 20 5.38 -1.73 9.85
N LEU A 21 5.65 -2.51 8.80
CA LEU A 21 7.01 -2.80 8.36
C LEU A 21 7.72 -1.57 7.78
N MET A 22 6.99 -0.73 7.02
CA MET A 22 7.52 0.54 6.51
C MET A 22 7.93 1.49 7.65
N ILE A 23 7.10 1.60 8.70
CA ILE A 23 7.43 2.41 9.88
C ILE A 23 8.67 1.84 10.58
N GLN A 24 8.79 0.52 10.71
CA GLN A 24 9.97 -0.10 11.31
C GLN A 24 11.26 0.18 10.50
N LEU A 25 11.18 0.12 9.17
CA LEU A 25 12.35 0.33 8.31
C LEU A 25 12.75 1.80 8.17
N CYS A 26 11.77 2.69 8.13
CA CYS A 26 11.97 4.07 7.70
C CYS A 26 11.67 5.10 8.80
N GLY A 27 11.00 4.72 9.88
CA GLY A 27 10.46 5.63 10.90
C GLY A 27 11.50 6.54 11.53
N ASP A 28 12.68 6.01 11.87
CA ASP A 28 13.77 6.80 12.45
C ASP A 28 14.33 7.83 11.46
N THR A 29 14.29 7.52 10.17
CA THR A 29 14.75 8.41 9.10
C THR A 29 13.72 9.48 8.80
N CYS A 30 12.47 9.08 8.59
CA CYS A 30 11.38 9.98 8.26
C CYS A 30 11.00 10.88 9.43
N GLY A 31 11.03 10.36 10.67
CA GLY A 31 10.62 11.09 11.88
C GLY A 31 11.51 12.27 12.24
N ILE A 32 12.78 12.28 11.81
CA ILE A 32 13.71 13.40 11.99
C ILE A 32 13.79 14.30 10.74
N CYS A 33 13.17 13.90 9.64
CA CYS A 33 13.21 14.63 8.38
C CYS A 33 12.28 15.85 8.46
N THR A 34 12.80 17.03 8.10
CA THR A 34 12.00 18.26 8.03
C THR A 34 11.26 18.42 6.69
N VAL A 35 11.55 17.54 5.72
CA VAL A 35 10.89 17.51 4.41
C VAL A 35 9.68 16.61 4.48
N CYS A 36 8.48 17.19 4.39
CA CYS A 36 7.25 16.44 4.28
C CYS A 36 7.04 15.97 2.84
N CYS A 37 7.20 14.67 2.59
CA CYS A 37 6.93 14.06 1.28
C CYS A 37 5.46 13.71 1.06
N CYS A 38 4.67 13.64 2.13
CA CYS A 38 3.23 13.41 2.07
C CYS A 38 2.54 14.67 1.55
N ARG A 39 1.65 14.52 0.57
CA ARG A 39 0.91 15.62 -0.03
C ARG A 39 -0.60 15.41 0.11
N ALA A 40 -1.34 16.48 0.38
CA ALA A 40 -2.79 16.44 0.54
C ALA A 40 -3.51 16.02 -0.75
N ASP A 41 -2.99 16.39 -1.92
CA ASP A 41 -3.60 16.03 -3.21
C ASP A 41 -3.52 14.52 -3.49
N ILE A 42 -2.47 13.83 -3.01
CA ILE A 42 -2.44 12.36 -3.03
C ILE A 42 -3.57 11.78 -2.17
N CYS A 43 -3.90 12.43 -1.04
CA CYS A 43 -4.95 11.97 -0.14
C CYS A 43 -6.35 12.09 -0.74
N GLU A 44 -6.54 12.91 -1.78
CA GLU A 44 -7.82 13.03 -2.49
C GLU A 44 -8.25 11.69 -3.11
N GLU A 45 -7.31 10.87 -3.59
CA GLU A 45 -7.63 9.52 -4.12
C GLU A 45 -8.32 8.64 -3.08
N ALA A 46 -7.95 8.77 -1.79
CA ALA A 46 -8.60 8.03 -0.69
C ALA A 46 -10.10 8.37 -0.56
N ILE A 47 -10.47 9.60 -0.94
CA ILE A 47 -11.84 10.11 -0.86
C ILE A 47 -12.57 9.93 -2.19
N GLU A 48 -11.89 10.00 -3.32
CA GLU A 48 -12.52 9.87 -4.63
C GLU A 48 -12.77 8.42 -5.02
N SER A 49 -11.93 7.49 -4.54
CA SER A 49 -12.09 6.06 -4.78
C SER A 49 -13.33 5.50 -4.09
N ALA A 50 -14.20 4.82 -4.85
CA ALA A 50 -15.32 4.07 -4.29
C ALA A 50 -14.82 2.98 -3.32
N PHE A 51 -13.73 2.30 -3.67
CA PHE A 51 -13.16 1.25 -2.84
C PHE A 51 -12.56 1.80 -1.53
N LEU A 52 -11.68 2.82 -1.61
CA LEU A 52 -11.02 3.36 -0.41
C LEU A 52 -12.02 4.06 0.52
N ARG A 53 -13.02 4.77 0.00
CA ARG A 53 -14.09 5.35 0.84
C ARG A 53 -14.79 4.30 1.71
N ARG A 54 -15.04 3.11 1.18
CA ARG A 54 -15.68 2.03 1.95
C ARG A 54 -14.75 1.50 3.04
N LEU A 55 -13.44 1.44 2.80
CA LEU A 55 -12.43 1.15 3.82
C LEU A 55 -12.34 2.25 4.88
N LEU A 56 -12.38 3.52 4.50
CA LEU A 56 -12.42 4.65 5.43
C LEU A 56 -13.66 4.61 6.33
N ALA A 57 -14.82 4.28 5.75
CA ALA A 57 -16.06 4.16 6.51
C ALA A 57 -16.02 3.06 7.58
N GLN A 58 -15.27 1.97 7.38
CA GLN A 58 -15.05 0.94 8.40
C GLN A 58 -14.26 1.46 9.62
N GLN A 59 -13.44 2.49 9.42
CA GLN A 59 -12.73 3.22 10.48
C GLN A 59 -13.58 4.34 11.10
N GLY A 60 -14.81 4.56 10.61
CA GLY A 60 -15.63 5.70 10.99
C GLY A 60 -15.17 7.04 10.40
N LEU A 61 -14.34 7.01 9.35
CA LEU A 61 -13.81 8.18 8.68
C LEU A 61 -14.61 8.53 7.41
N THR A 62 -14.66 9.82 7.10
CA THR A 62 -15.31 10.40 5.91
C THR A 62 -14.46 11.54 5.37
N ALA A 63 -14.77 12.04 4.18
CA ALA A 63 -14.06 13.17 3.56
C ALA A 63 -13.87 14.37 4.50
N ASP A 64 -14.90 14.70 5.31
CA ASP A 64 -14.89 15.85 6.23
C ASP A 64 -13.84 15.75 7.35
N HIS A 65 -13.25 14.56 7.55
CA HIS A 65 -12.19 14.35 8.52
C HIS A 65 -10.79 14.63 7.96
N MET A 66 -10.65 14.79 6.64
CA MET A 66 -9.38 15.13 6.01
C MET A 66 -9.12 16.63 6.11
N ASP A 67 -7.89 17.03 6.46
CA ASP A 67 -7.49 18.43 6.40
C ASP A 67 -7.05 18.79 4.98
N ASP A 68 -7.62 19.85 4.39
CA ASP A 68 -7.32 20.26 3.01
C ASP A 68 -5.84 20.63 2.77
N ARG A 69 -5.10 20.99 3.82
CA ARG A 69 -3.70 21.46 3.72
C ARG A 69 -2.70 20.33 3.94
N ILE A 70 -2.99 19.44 4.88
CA ILE A 70 -2.05 18.39 5.29
C ILE A 70 -2.57 16.97 5.04
N GLY A 71 -3.77 16.84 4.46
CA GLY A 71 -4.42 15.57 4.18
C GLY A 71 -4.74 14.81 5.47
N TRP A 72 -4.35 13.55 5.51
CA TRP A 72 -4.50 12.68 6.67
C TRP A 72 -3.31 12.72 7.64
N LEU A 73 -2.49 13.76 7.65
CA LEU A 73 -1.33 13.85 8.54
C LEU A 73 -1.68 14.36 9.93
N ASP A 74 -1.06 13.76 10.94
CA ASP A 74 -1.01 14.21 12.33
C ASP A 74 0.45 14.27 12.84
N LEU A 75 0.63 14.52 14.14
CA LEU A 75 1.95 14.63 14.79
C LEU A 75 2.79 13.34 14.74
N LYS A 76 2.17 12.20 14.41
CA LYS A 76 2.80 10.87 14.33
C LYS A 76 2.89 10.36 12.88
N GLY A 77 2.53 11.18 11.89
CA GLY A 77 2.50 10.82 10.47
C GLY A 77 1.07 10.66 9.97
N CYS A 78 0.84 9.84 8.95
CA CYS A 78 -0.52 9.66 8.45
C CYS A 78 -1.39 8.87 9.45
N SER A 79 -2.57 9.40 9.75
CA SER A 79 -3.54 8.92 10.74
C SER A 79 -4.36 7.73 10.25
N LEU A 80 -4.43 7.49 8.93
CA LEU A 80 -5.12 6.32 8.38
C LEU A 80 -4.43 5.03 8.81
N GLU A 81 -5.18 4.09 9.39
CA GLU A 81 -4.68 2.74 9.69
C GLU A 81 -4.52 1.94 8.40
N TYR A 82 -5.54 2.04 7.54
CA TYR A 82 -5.60 1.50 6.18
C TYR A 82 -6.48 2.41 5.29
N GLY A 83 -6.63 2.10 4.01
CA GLY A 83 -7.34 2.93 3.03
C GLY A 83 -6.46 4.01 2.39
N ARG A 84 -5.15 3.84 2.40
CA ARG A 84 -4.20 4.75 1.77
C ARG A 84 -4.05 4.44 0.26
N PRO A 85 -3.91 5.47 -0.57
CA PRO A 85 -3.43 5.36 -1.94
C PRO A 85 -2.16 4.50 -2.04
N PRO A 86 -2.05 3.55 -2.98
CA PRO A 86 -0.84 2.73 -3.14
C PRO A 86 0.43 3.55 -3.34
N VAL A 87 0.32 4.73 -3.98
CA VAL A 87 1.44 5.66 -4.17
C VAL A 87 2.07 6.11 -2.85
N CYS A 88 1.31 6.13 -1.74
CA CYS A 88 1.84 6.45 -0.41
C CYS A 88 2.90 5.46 0.07
N TYR A 89 2.94 4.25 -0.48
CA TYR A 89 3.93 3.22 -0.15
C TYR A 89 5.05 3.12 -1.18
N ALA A 90 4.80 3.51 -2.43
CA ALA A 90 5.74 3.35 -3.53
C ALA A 90 6.86 4.41 -3.53
N TYR A 91 6.65 5.54 -2.86
CA TYR A 91 7.62 6.63 -2.83
C TYR A 91 8.74 6.39 -1.81
N PHE A 92 9.98 6.31 -2.30
CA PHE A 92 11.19 6.33 -1.49
C PHE A 92 12.08 7.46 -1.98
N CYS A 93 12.51 8.37 -1.08
CA CYS A 93 13.52 9.35 -1.43
C CYS A 93 14.92 8.72 -1.49
N ASP A 94 15.83 9.35 -2.23
CA ASP A 94 17.19 8.86 -2.42
C ASP A 94 17.95 8.71 -1.10
N GLU A 95 17.73 9.62 -0.14
CA GLU A 95 18.35 9.55 1.19
C GLU A 95 17.90 8.33 1.99
N LEU A 96 16.63 7.94 1.84
CA LEU A 96 16.08 6.75 2.50
C LEU A 96 16.65 5.49 1.83
N LEU A 97 16.66 5.45 0.50
CA LEU A 97 17.22 4.31 -0.24
C LEU A 97 18.72 4.11 0.02
N ALA A 98 19.48 5.20 0.19
CA ALA A 98 20.91 5.16 0.48
C ALA A 98 21.24 4.58 1.87
N ARG A 99 20.26 4.46 2.78
CA ARG A 99 20.46 3.86 4.11
C ARG A 99 20.38 2.34 4.12
N PHE A 100 19.82 1.74 3.08
CA PHE A 100 19.80 0.27 2.99
C PHE A 100 21.21 -0.27 2.70
N PRO A 101 21.62 -1.35 3.37
CA PRO A 101 23.01 -1.82 3.39
C PRO A 101 23.49 -2.33 2.02
N ASP A 102 22.59 -2.88 1.21
CA ASP A 102 22.91 -3.50 -0.08
C ASP A 102 21.74 -3.41 -1.07
N ASP A 103 21.96 -3.89 -2.29
CA ASP A 103 20.97 -3.87 -3.37
C ASP A 103 19.79 -4.80 -3.12
N ASP A 104 20.00 -5.94 -2.45
CA ASP A 104 18.92 -6.87 -2.10
C ASP A 104 17.96 -6.19 -1.11
N ALA A 105 18.48 -5.43 -0.13
CA ALA A 105 17.67 -4.66 0.81
C ALA A 105 16.93 -3.48 0.14
N ARG A 106 17.59 -2.76 -0.77
CA ARG A 106 16.93 -1.71 -1.58
C ARG A 106 15.79 -2.30 -2.42
N GLN A 107 16.02 -3.46 -3.02
CA GLN A 107 15.01 -4.14 -3.84
C GLN A 107 13.84 -4.65 -3.01
N ALA A 108 14.11 -5.23 -1.83
CA ALA A 108 13.07 -5.67 -0.89
C ALA A 108 12.20 -4.49 -0.43
N ALA A 109 12.81 -3.35 -0.10
CA ALA A 109 12.07 -2.14 0.25
C ALA A 109 11.20 -1.63 -0.91
N ARG A 110 11.75 -1.53 -2.12
CA ARG A 110 10.97 -1.16 -3.32
C ARG A 110 9.80 -2.11 -3.59
N THR A 111 10.02 -3.40 -3.38
CA THR A 111 8.97 -4.43 -3.54
C THR A 111 7.89 -4.26 -2.48
N LEU A 112 8.26 -4.00 -1.21
CA LEU A 112 7.32 -3.70 -0.14
C LEU A 112 6.41 -2.51 -0.49
N GLY A 113 6.99 -1.46 -1.06
CA GLY A 113 6.25 -0.26 -1.48
C GLY A 113 5.26 -0.49 -2.62
N ARG A 114 5.39 -1.60 -3.36
CA ARG A 114 4.58 -1.92 -4.53
C ARG A 114 3.51 -2.98 -4.28
N LEU A 115 3.48 -3.60 -3.10
CA LEU A 115 2.54 -4.67 -2.79
C LEU A 115 1.08 -4.21 -2.96
N MET A 116 0.73 -3.02 -2.46
CA MET A 116 -0.64 -2.51 -2.56
C MET A 116 -1.02 -2.15 -4.00
N HIS A 117 -0.05 -1.71 -4.82
CA HIS A 117 -0.27 -1.46 -6.23
C HIS A 117 -0.51 -2.79 -6.99
N HIS A 118 0.34 -3.80 -6.76
CA HIS A 118 0.16 -5.14 -7.34
C HIS A 118 -1.24 -5.71 -7.07
N VAL A 119 -1.74 -5.52 -5.85
CA VAL A 119 -3.08 -5.98 -5.47
C VAL A 119 -4.19 -5.34 -6.31
N GLY A 120 -4.09 -4.05 -6.62
CA GLY A 120 -5.17 -3.32 -7.25
C GLY A 120 -5.13 -3.24 -8.77
N GLN A 121 -4.03 -3.58 -9.45
CA GLN A 121 -3.90 -3.57 -10.93
C GLN A 121 -5.09 -4.23 -11.67
N ASP A 122 -5.41 -3.85 -12.91
CA ASP A 122 -6.37 -4.56 -13.77
C ASP A 122 -7.68 -5.02 -13.08
N ALA A 123 -8.26 -4.19 -12.20
CA ALA A 123 -9.45 -4.54 -11.42
C ALA A 123 -10.73 -4.50 -12.26
N LEU A 124 -10.80 -3.55 -13.20
CA LEU A 124 -11.92 -3.42 -14.14
C LEU A 124 -11.45 -2.71 -15.42
N ASP A 125 -11.54 -3.37 -16.58
CA ASP A 125 -11.27 -2.76 -17.89
C ASP A 125 -9.89 -2.03 -17.98
N GLY A 126 -8.89 -2.55 -17.26
CA GLY A 126 -7.53 -1.98 -17.18
C GLY A 126 -7.34 -0.90 -16.10
N TRP A 127 -8.41 -0.53 -15.37
CA TRP A 127 -8.31 0.40 -14.25
C TRP A 127 -7.81 -0.29 -12.99
N HIS A 128 -7.03 0.44 -12.21
CA HIS A 128 -6.62 0.00 -10.89
C HIS A 128 -7.80 0.11 -9.90
N LEU A 129 -7.88 -0.78 -8.91
CA LEU A 129 -8.97 -0.88 -7.94
C LEU A 129 -9.27 0.45 -7.25
N VAL A 130 -8.22 1.19 -6.88
CA VAL A 130 -8.37 2.48 -6.20
C VAL A 130 -8.76 3.63 -7.14
N GLU A 131 -8.61 3.48 -8.46
CA GLU A 131 -8.99 4.50 -9.44
C GLU A 131 -10.50 4.48 -9.74
N ILE A 132 -11.21 3.42 -9.35
CA ILE A 132 -12.64 3.26 -9.57
C ILE A 132 -13.40 4.23 -8.65
N LYS A 133 -13.98 5.29 -9.23
CA LYS A 133 -14.69 6.35 -8.47
C LYS A 133 -16.19 6.09 -8.27
N GLN A 134 -16.80 5.29 -9.14
CA GLN A 134 -18.24 5.03 -9.13
C GLN A 134 -18.59 3.70 -8.44
N GLU A 135 -19.61 3.70 -7.60
CA GLU A 135 -20.06 2.49 -6.88
C GLU A 135 -20.59 1.41 -7.85
N ASP A 136 -21.25 1.83 -8.93
CA ASP A 136 -21.77 0.91 -9.95
C ASP A 136 -20.65 0.16 -10.68
N ASP A 137 -19.53 0.85 -10.93
CA ASP A 137 -18.34 0.22 -11.52
C ASP A 137 -17.63 -0.69 -10.50
N LEU A 138 -17.54 -0.26 -9.24
CA LEU A 138 -16.99 -1.11 -8.18
C LEU A 138 -17.81 -2.41 -8.01
N ALA A 139 -19.13 -2.35 -8.19
CA ALA A 139 -20.00 -3.52 -8.14
C ALA A 139 -19.80 -4.50 -9.31
N ARG A 140 -19.16 -4.07 -10.41
CA ARG A 140 -18.82 -4.91 -11.57
C ARG A 140 -17.48 -5.64 -11.42
N VAL A 141 -16.65 -5.24 -10.46
CA VAL A 141 -15.33 -5.83 -10.22
C VAL A 141 -15.48 -7.31 -9.83
N ASN A 142 -14.72 -8.17 -10.50
CA ASN A 142 -14.57 -9.56 -10.08
C ASN A 142 -13.53 -9.64 -8.94
N PRO A 143 -13.88 -10.09 -7.74
CA PRO A 143 -12.93 -10.15 -6.63
C PRO A 143 -11.88 -11.26 -6.78
N ASP A 144 -12.13 -12.32 -7.55
CA ASP A 144 -11.24 -13.50 -7.58
C ASP A 144 -9.80 -13.18 -8.02
N PRO A 145 -9.56 -12.42 -9.11
CA PRO A 145 -8.20 -12.03 -9.50
C PRO A 145 -7.51 -11.12 -8.46
N ILE A 146 -8.27 -10.30 -7.74
CA ILE A 146 -7.72 -9.42 -6.68
C ILE A 146 -7.36 -10.25 -5.45
N LEU A 147 -8.23 -11.19 -5.04
CA LEU A 147 -7.94 -12.13 -3.95
C LEU A 147 -6.71 -12.99 -4.25
N HIS A 148 -6.51 -13.39 -5.51
CA HIS A 148 -5.32 -14.10 -5.93
C HIS A 148 -4.07 -13.23 -5.76
N ARG A 149 -4.10 -11.97 -6.20
CA ARG A 149 -2.97 -11.04 -6.04
C ARG A 149 -2.73 -10.61 -4.60
N LEU A 150 -3.76 -10.56 -3.76
CA LEU A 150 -3.64 -10.41 -2.31
C LEU A 150 -2.82 -11.55 -1.70
N LYS A 151 -3.06 -12.80 -2.12
CA LYS A 151 -2.27 -13.96 -1.65
C LYS A 151 -0.82 -13.90 -2.13
N GLU A 152 -0.60 -13.47 -3.36
CA GLU A 152 0.76 -13.26 -3.89
C GLU A 152 1.49 -12.16 -3.11
N ALA A 153 0.82 -11.02 -2.89
CA ALA A 153 1.38 -9.88 -2.15
C ALA A 153 1.65 -10.24 -0.68
N ARG A 154 0.77 -11.02 -0.04
CA ARG A 154 1.02 -11.59 1.29
C ARG A 154 2.26 -12.50 1.29
N SER A 155 2.38 -13.40 0.32
CA SER A 155 3.54 -14.29 0.23
C SER A 155 4.86 -13.51 0.03
N ALA A 156 4.81 -12.43 -0.76
CA ALA A 156 5.93 -11.53 -0.94
C ALA A 156 6.24 -10.72 0.34
N PHE A 157 5.22 -10.23 1.05
CA PHE A 157 5.38 -9.58 2.35
C PHE A 157 6.10 -10.50 3.35
N ASP A 158 5.64 -11.75 3.50
CA ASP A 158 6.24 -12.71 4.43
C ASP A 158 7.71 -13.01 4.07
N ALA A 159 8.04 -13.03 2.78
CA ALA A 159 9.41 -13.19 2.29
C ALA A 159 10.30 -11.97 2.65
N ILE A 160 9.76 -10.75 2.51
CA ILE A 160 10.46 -9.52 2.89
C ILE A 160 10.69 -9.49 4.41
N GLU A 161 9.69 -9.86 5.20
CA GLU A 161 9.80 -9.92 6.66
C GLU A 161 10.88 -10.92 7.10
N ARG A 162 10.89 -12.12 6.53
CA ARG A 162 11.95 -13.12 6.76
C ARG A 162 13.33 -12.60 6.37
N PHE A 163 13.45 -11.90 5.24
CA PHE A 163 14.70 -11.31 4.82
C PHE A 163 15.19 -10.25 5.79
N ILE A 164 14.31 -9.37 6.28
CA ILE A 164 14.68 -8.34 7.27
C ILE A 164 15.14 -8.98 8.58
N ALA A 165 14.50 -10.08 9.00
CA ALA A 165 14.87 -10.79 10.23
C ALA A 165 16.18 -11.59 10.11
N SER A 166 16.48 -12.15 8.94
CA SER A 166 17.57 -13.12 8.77
C SER A 166 18.74 -12.64 7.90
N GLY A 167 18.56 -11.60 7.11
CA GLY A 167 19.49 -11.14 6.07
C GLY A 167 19.57 -12.08 4.86
N HIS A 168 18.68 -13.06 4.72
CA HIS A 168 18.74 -14.05 3.65
C HIS A 168 17.40 -14.21 2.92
N LEU A 169 17.46 -14.29 1.59
CA LEU A 169 16.34 -14.66 0.72
C LEU A 169 16.65 -16.01 0.08
N ASP A 170 15.81 -17.00 0.37
CA ASP A 170 15.92 -18.29 -0.30
C ASP A 170 15.38 -18.23 -1.74
N ARG A 171 15.47 -19.35 -2.47
CA ARG A 171 15.01 -19.40 -3.86
C ARG A 171 13.49 -19.19 -3.99
N SER A 172 12.71 -19.67 -3.01
CA SER A 172 11.27 -19.52 -2.99
C SER A 172 10.88 -18.06 -2.71
N ASP A 173 11.59 -17.39 -1.79
CA ASP A 173 11.40 -15.98 -1.48
C ASP A 173 11.66 -15.12 -2.72
N ARG A 174 12.80 -15.33 -3.40
CA ARG A 174 13.14 -14.61 -4.64
C ARG A 174 12.08 -14.81 -5.73
N HIS A 175 11.51 -16.02 -5.82
CA HIS A 175 10.42 -16.30 -6.76
C HIS A 175 9.14 -15.55 -6.40
N CYS A 176 8.79 -15.45 -5.11
CA CYS A 176 7.65 -14.66 -4.64
C CYS A 176 7.83 -13.17 -4.98
N LEU A 177 9.00 -12.60 -4.68
CA LEU A 177 9.29 -11.18 -4.95
C LEU A 177 9.25 -10.85 -6.43
N ALA A 178 9.75 -11.74 -7.30
CA ALA A 178 9.76 -11.53 -8.74
C ALA A 178 8.37 -11.45 -9.39
N ARG A 179 7.31 -11.87 -8.68
CA ARG A 179 5.92 -11.77 -9.16
C ARG A 179 5.32 -10.38 -8.94
N ILE A 180 5.89 -9.59 -8.04
CA ILE A 180 5.45 -8.22 -7.78
C ILE A 180 6.08 -7.33 -8.84
N THR A 181 5.26 -6.79 -9.74
CA THR A 181 5.76 -5.97 -10.84
C THR A 181 6.43 -4.70 -10.33
N THR A 182 7.65 -4.43 -10.79
CA THR A 182 8.38 -3.19 -10.50
C THR A 182 8.30 -2.14 -11.62
N ASP A 183 7.42 -2.32 -12.60
CA ASP A 183 7.18 -1.32 -13.64
C ASP A 183 6.41 -0.12 -13.06
N GLU A 184 6.71 1.10 -13.51
CA GLU A 184 6.13 2.34 -12.95
C GLU A 184 4.59 2.32 -12.98
N PRO A 185 3.90 2.85 -11.93
CA PRO A 185 2.47 3.16 -11.99
C PRO A 185 2.16 4.21 -13.06
#